data_AF-A0A6P4ZTN2-F1
#
_entry.id   AF-A0A6P4ZTN2-F1
#
_cell.length_a   1.000
_cell.length_b   1.000
_cell.length_c   1.000
_cell.angle_alpha   90.00
_cell.angle_beta   90.00
_cell.angle_gamma   90.00
#
_symmetry.space_group_name_H-M   'P 1'
#
loop_
_entity.id
_entity.type
_entity.pdbx_description
1 polymer ?
#
loop_
_entity_poly.entity_id
_entity_poly.type
_entity_poly.pdbx_seq_one_letter_code
_entity_poly.pdbx_strand_id
1 'polypeptide(L)'
;MRVSLRFILSCLIRRVKKTDLPTFIVNKLIKAAMSHLDKYVRAMESAPPGADLEKATLELYGSELHCVMKSRRTELQYLRHLSGEIFPYILPARSLKCKSLCALLRELLSASVLMPAIDKIADPMAVATEPPSHDVDLLAHFSQPRQAPTESALRLDLPDIMNNQTTLFRFMQFLKDEASVHVLQFCLRLQAENRKDGGIPWRLLPDPQRRR
;
A
#
# COMPACT_ATOMS: atom_id res chain seq x y z
N MET A 1 5.87 -7.76 5.35
CA MET A 1 5.26 -7.18 4.13
C MET A 1 3.81 -7.61 3.90
N ARG A 2 3.44 -8.90 3.90
CA ARG A 2 2.04 -9.34 3.68
C ARG A 2 1.00 -8.67 4.59
N VAL A 3 1.26 -8.66 5.90
CA VAL A 3 0.37 -8.03 6.89
C VAL A 3 0.23 -6.53 6.63
N SER A 4 1.34 -5.85 6.33
CA SER A 4 1.35 -4.43 5.99
C SER A 4 0.56 -4.15 4.71
N LEU A 5 0.72 -4.96 3.66
CA LEU A 5 -0.05 -4.82 2.41
C LEU A 5 -1.54 -5.08 2.63
N ARG A 6 -1.91 -6.12 3.39
CA ARG A 6 -3.30 -6.40 3.75
C ARG A 6 -3.91 -5.25 4.55
N PHE A 7 -3.17 -4.67 5.49
CA PHE A 7 -3.58 -3.50 6.25
C PHE A 7 -3.80 -2.28 5.34
N ILE A 8 -2.82 -1.98 4.47
CA ILE A 8 -2.89 -0.91 3.47
C ILE A 8 -4.12 -1.06 2.57
N LEU A 9 -4.32 -2.25 2.01
CA LEU A 9 -5.44 -2.56 1.13
C LEU A 9 -6.78 -2.47 1.87
N SER A 10 -6.85 -2.95 3.11
CA SER A 10 -8.05 -2.84 3.94
C SER A 10 -8.40 -1.38 4.25
N CYS A 11 -7.40 -0.55 4.56
CA CYS A 11 -7.55 0.88 4.76
C CYS A 11 -8.05 1.58 3.49
N LEU A 12 -7.49 1.24 2.32
CA LEU A 12 -7.93 1.73 1.02
C LEU A 12 -9.39 1.38 0.74
N ILE A 13 -9.74 0.08 0.78
CA ILE A 13 -11.09 -0.41 0.49
C ILE A 13 -12.11 0.24 1.44
N ARG A 14 -11.79 0.33 2.74
CA ARG A 14 -12.67 0.96 3.72
C ARG A 14 -12.92 2.45 3.42
N ARG A 15 -11.91 3.17 2.92
CA ARG A 15 -12.05 4.58 2.55
C ARG A 15 -12.85 4.76 1.26
N VAL A 16 -12.58 3.95 0.24
CA VAL A 16 -13.34 3.94 -1.03
C VAL A 16 -14.82 3.60 -0.77
N LYS A 17 -15.11 2.70 0.17
CA LYS A 17 -16.50 2.40 0.55
C LYS A 17 -17.19 3.53 1.33
N LYS A 18 -16.43 4.40 1.99
CA LYS A 18 -16.97 5.55 2.73
C LYS A 18 -17.19 6.78 1.84
N THR A 19 -16.54 6.83 0.69
CA THR A 19 -16.76 7.91 -0.28
C THR A 19 -18.06 7.69 -1.01
N ASP A 20 -18.90 8.73 -1.05
CA ASP A 20 -20.12 8.77 -1.84
C ASP A 20 -19.76 8.84 -3.33
N LEU A 21 -19.54 7.66 -3.89
CA LEU A 21 -19.12 7.47 -5.28
C LEU A 21 -20.16 8.05 -6.26
N PRO A 22 -21.49 7.84 -6.11
CA PRO A 22 -22.49 8.48 -6.95
C PRO A 22 -22.37 10.01 -6.98
N THR A 23 -22.28 10.64 -5.82
CA THR A 23 -22.14 12.10 -5.73
C THR A 23 -20.85 12.59 -6.38
N PHE A 24 -19.74 11.86 -6.20
CA PHE A 24 -18.48 12.17 -6.87
C PHE A 24 -18.60 12.06 -8.41
N ILE A 25 -19.20 10.98 -8.90
CA ILE A 25 -19.38 10.76 -10.34
C ILE A 25 -20.22 11.90 -10.93
N VAL A 26 -21.40 12.18 -10.38
CA VAL A 26 -22.32 13.15 -10.96
C VAL A 26 -21.79 14.58 -10.85
N ASN A 27 -21.30 14.97 -9.67
CA ASN A 27 -20.95 16.38 -9.43
C ASN A 27 -19.56 16.78 -9.89
N LYS A 28 -18.64 15.83 -10.04
CA LYS A 28 -17.26 16.12 -10.44
C LYS A 28 -16.93 15.50 -11.79
N LEU A 29 -17.08 14.17 -11.90
CA LEU A 29 -16.62 13.43 -13.08
C LEU A 29 -17.44 13.80 -14.33
N ILE A 30 -18.78 13.75 -14.25
CA ILE A 30 -19.65 14.09 -15.38
C ILE A 30 -19.46 15.56 -15.77
N LYS A 31 -19.39 16.49 -14.80
CA LYS A 31 -19.17 17.91 -15.12
C LYS A 31 -17.84 18.16 -15.82
N ALA A 32 -16.77 17.52 -15.35
CA ALA A 32 -15.47 17.60 -16.01
C ALA A 32 -15.52 16.98 -17.41
N ALA A 33 -16.08 15.79 -17.55
CA ALA A 33 -16.21 15.12 -18.84
C ALA A 33 -17.02 15.95 -19.85
N MET A 34 -18.14 16.55 -19.43
CA MET A 34 -18.96 17.42 -20.29
C MET A 34 -18.20 18.68 -20.70
N SER A 35 -17.47 19.33 -19.79
CA SER A 35 -16.60 20.46 -20.12
C SER A 35 -15.52 20.06 -21.12
N HIS A 36 -14.95 18.85 -20.96
CA HIS A 36 -13.95 18.36 -21.87
C HIS A 36 -14.50 18.06 -23.27
N LEU A 37 -15.69 17.46 -23.32
CA LEU A 37 -16.41 17.14 -24.54
C LEU A 37 -16.84 18.41 -25.29
N ASP A 38 -17.37 19.42 -24.61
CA ASP A 38 -17.76 20.70 -25.23
C ASP A 38 -16.58 21.35 -25.95
N LYS A 39 -15.40 21.38 -25.32
CA LYS A 39 -14.17 21.90 -25.94
C LYS A 39 -13.70 21.06 -27.12
N TYR A 40 -13.78 19.74 -27.02
CA TYR A 40 -13.44 18.85 -28.13
C TYR A 40 -14.36 19.06 -29.34
N VAL A 41 -15.67 19.18 -29.12
CA VAL A 41 -16.65 19.46 -30.19
C VAL A 41 -16.36 20.82 -30.83
N ARG A 42 -16.09 21.87 -30.04
CA ARG A 42 -15.71 23.19 -30.56
C ARG A 42 -14.42 23.15 -31.39
N ALA A 43 -13.43 22.37 -30.95
CA ALA A 43 -12.20 22.17 -31.70
C ALA A 43 -12.47 21.46 -33.03
N MET A 44 -13.39 20.49 -33.05
CA MET A 44 -13.80 19.79 -34.27
C MET A 44 -14.52 20.71 -35.26
N GLU A 45 -15.38 21.60 -34.78
CA GLU A 45 -16.09 22.58 -35.63
C GLU A 45 -15.17 23.68 -36.17
N SER A 46 -14.14 24.06 -35.39
CA SER A 46 -13.21 25.13 -35.76
C SER A 46 -12.01 24.64 -36.58
N ALA A 47 -11.77 23.32 -36.63
CA ALA A 47 -10.62 22.73 -37.29
C ALA A 47 -10.83 22.64 -38.81
N PRO A 48 -9.83 23.02 -39.64
CA PRO A 48 -9.92 22.84 -41.07
C PRO A 48 -9.91 21.34 -41.44
N PRO A 49 -10.53 20.97 -42.58
CA PRO A 49 -10.60 19.57 -43.00
C PRO A 49 -9.20 18.98 -43.20
N GLY A 50 -8.91 17.88 -42.50
CA GLY A 50 -7.61 17.21 -42.50
C GLY A 50 -6.62 17.68 -41.41
N ALA A 51 -7.01 18.61 -40.54
CA ALA A 51 -6.21 18.99 -39.39
C ALA A 51 -6.16 17.90 -38.31
N ASP A 52 -5.05 17.88 -37.58
CA ASP A 52 -4.88 17.03 -36.40
C ASP A 52 -5.77 17.54 -35.26
N LEU A 53 -6.91 16.89 -35.07
CA LEU A 53 -7.93 17.27 -34.11
C LEU A 53 -7.42 17.22 -32.66
N GLU A 54 -6.48 16.32 -32.35
CA GLU A 54 -5.88 16.24 -31.02
C GLU A 54 -5.08 17.50 -30.71
N LYS A 55 -4.22 17.93 -31.65
CA LYS A 55 -3.46 19.18 -31.50
C LYS A 55 -4.36 20.40 -31.44
N ALA A 56 -5.36 20.49 -32.32
CA ALA A 56 -6.32 21.59 -32.31
C ALA A 56 -7.07 21.69 -30.97
N THR A 57 -7.44 20.53 -30.40
CA THR A 57 -8.07 20.47 -29.07
C THR A 57 -7.10 20.96 -27.99
N LEU A 58 -5.85 20.49 -27.98
CA LEU A 58 -4.85 20.90 -26.98
C LEU A 58 -4.53 22.39 -27.05
N GLU A 59 -4.47 22.98 -28.25
CA GLU A 59 -4.30 24.42 -28.44
C GLU A 59 -5.46 25.22 -27.87
N LEU A 60 -6.70 24.74 -28.04
CA LEU A 60 -7.90 25.37 -27.48
C LEU A 60 -7.90 25.37 -25.94
N TYR A 61 -7.31 24.35 -25.30
CA TYR A 61 -7.14 24.35 -23.84
C TYR A 61 -6.14 25.39 -23.36
N GLY A 62 -5.08 25.64 -24.12
CA GLY A 62 -4.05 26.64 -23.81
C GLY A 62 -3.57 26.59 -22.35
N SER A 63 -3.93 27.62 -21.57
CA SER A 63 -3.55 27.77 -20.16
C SER A 63 -4.35 26.90 -19.18
N GLU A 64 -5.53 26.42 -19.58
CA GLU A 64 -6.38 25.54 -18.77
C GLU A 64 -5.98 24.06 -18.90
N LEU A 65 -4.97 23.76 -19.73
CA LEU A 65 -4.46 22.41 -19.88
C LEU A 65 -3.77 21.94 -18.59
N HIS A 66 -4.28 20.84 -18.04
CA HIS A 66 -3.71 20.24 -16.84
C HIS A 66 -2.23 19.85 -17.06
N CYS A 67 -1.37 20.09 -16.07
CA CYS A 67 0.09 19.89 -16.20
C CYS A 67 0.50 18.46 -16.60
N VAL A 68 -0.34 17.49 -16.28
CA VAL A 68 -0.20 16.07 -16.63
C VAL A 68 -0.20 15.86 -18.15
N MET A 69 -1.00 16.62 -18.90
CA MET A 69 -1.15 16.46 -20.35
C MET A 69 0.02 17.01 -21.16
N LYS A 70 0.97 17.71 -20.52
CA LYS A 70 2.10 18.35 -21.22
C LYS A 70 3.19 17.36 -21.63
N SER A 71 3.43 16.33 -20.82
CA SER A 71 4.45 15.31 -21.10
C SER A 71 4.29 14.11 -20.18
N ARG A 72 4.78 12.96 -20.63
CA ARG A 72 4.85 11.75 -19.80
C ARG A 72 5.68 11.94 -18.52
N ARG A 73 6.68 12.83 -18.56
CA ARG A 73 7.51 13.17 -17.40
C ARG A 73 6.73 13.97 -16.35
N THR A 74 5.93 14.95 -16.77
CA THR A 74 5.10 15.77 -15.87
C THR A 74 3.95 14.95 -15.28
N GLU A 75 3.37 14.05 -16.06
CA GLU A 75 2.44 13.03 -15.56
C GLU A 75 3.06 12.19 -14.44
N LEU A 76 4.23 11.59 -14.67
CA LEU A 76 4.90 10.78 -13.64
C LEU A 76 5.18 11.59 -12.37
N GLN A 77 5.61 12.84 -12.53
CA GLN A 77 5.87 13.71 -11.40
C GLN A 77 4.59 14.03 -10.61
N TYR A 78 3.47 14.24 -11.29
CA TYR A 78 2.17 14.42 -10.66
C TYR A 78 1.76 13.16 -9.88
N LEU A 79 1.91 11.97 -10.46
CA LEU A 79 1.58 10.71 -9.77
C LEU A 79 2.48 10.43 -8.57
N ARG A 80 3.76 10.82 -8.61
CA ARG A 80 4.65 10.77 -7.44
C ARG A 80 4.16 11.67 -6.33
N HIS A 81 3.75 12.90 -6.66
CA HIS A 81 3.21 13.83 -5.68
C HIS A 81 1.93 13.29 -5.04
N LEU A 82 0.98 12.82 -5.87
CA LEU A 82 -0.25 12.19 -5.41
C LEU A 82 0.00 10.96 -4.52
N SER A 83 0.96 10.10 -4.89
CA SER A 83 1.36 8.95 -4.08
C SER A 83 1.88 9.36 -2.70
N GLY A 84 2.62 10.47 -2.61
CA GLY A 84 3.08 11.05 -1.36
C GLY A 84 1.94 11.52 -0.46
N GLU A 85 0.96 12.22 -1.02
CA GLU A 85 -0.24 12.69 -0.30
C GLU A 85 -1.11 11.55 0.22
N ILE A 86 -1.05 10.39 -0.43
CA ILE A 86 -1.80 9.19 -0.05
C ILE A 86 -1.17 8.48 1.17
N PHE A 87 0.14 8.59 1.36
CA PHE A 87 0.87 7.83 2.40
C PHE A 87 0.34 8.00 3.82
N PRO A 88 0.00 9.20 4.33
CA PRO A 88 -0.52 9.38 5.69
C PRO A 88 -1.81 8.59 5.95
N TYR A 89 -2.56 8.27 4.89
CA TYR A 89 -3.84 7.58 4.99
C TYR A 89 -3.72 6.06 4.91
N ILE A 90 -2.57 5.57 4.44
CA ILE A 90 -2.33 4.18 4.08
C ILE A 90 -1.24 3.54 4.95
N LEU A 91 -0.16 4.27 5.24
CA LEU A 91 0.99 3.75 5.96
C LEU A 91 0.88 4.00 7.47
N PRO A 92 1.35 3.07 8.31
CA PRO A 92 1.49 3.31 9.74
C PRO A 92 2.44 4.48 10.03
N ALA A 93 2.18 5.24 11.09
CA ALA A 93 2.98 6.41 11.47
C ALA A 93 4.49 6.11 11.65
N ARG A 94 4.85 4.88 12.06
CA ARG A 94 6.25 4.45 12.15
C ARG A 94 6.92 4.33 10.77
N SER A 95 6.18 3.85 9.76
CA SER A 95 6.67 3.67 8.39
C SER A 95 6.86 5.00 7.66
N LEU A 96 6.04 6.01 7.98
CA LEU A 96 6.16 7.37 7.42
C LEU A 96 7.48 8.06 7.78
N LYS A 97 8.10 7.69 8.91
CA LYS A 97 9.41 8.24 9.33
C LYS A 97 10.58 7.70 8.49
N CYS A 98 10.38 6.59 7.77
CA CYS A 98 11.42 5.98 6.96
C CYS A 98 11.43 6.59 5.54
N LYS A 99 12.35 7.54 5.31
CA LYS A 99 12.47 8.24 4.01
C LYS A 99 12.75 7.31 2.84
N SER A 100 13.61 6.30 3.03
CA SER A 100 13.96 5.33 1.98
C SER A 100 12.76 4.46 1.59
N LEU A 101 12.00 3.97 2.58
CA LEU A 101 10.78 3.22 2.34
C LEU A 101 9.73 4.08 1.61
N CYS A 102 9.52 5.32 2.05
CA CYS A 102 8.56 6.21 1.42
C CYS A 102 8.97 6.57 -0.02
N ALA A 103 10.25 6.78 -0.29
CA ALA A 103 10.75 7.01 -1.64
C ALA A 103 10.52 5.79 -2.54
N LEU A 104 10.89 4.59 -2.07
CA LEU A 104 10.70 3.35 -2.82
C LEU A 104 9.22 3.05 -3.09
N LEU A 105 8.37 3.19 -2.09
CA LEU A 105 6.92 3.01 -2.26
C LEU A 105 6.34 4.05 -3.21
N ARG A 106 6.88 5.27 -3.24
CA ARG A 106 6.38 6.33 -4.11
C ARG A 106 6.66 6.00 -5.55
N GLU A 107 7.89 5.60 -5.85
CA GLU A 107 8.29 5.16 -7.20
C GLU A 107 7.49 3.94 -7.62
N LEU A 108 7.35 2.95 -6.75
CA LEU A 108 6.59 1.73 -7.03
C LEU A 108 5.11 2.05 -7.34
N LEU A 109 4.47 2.87 -6.50
CA LEU A 109 3.07 3.24 -6.72
C LEU A 109 2.91 4.10 -7.98
N SER A 110 3.74 5.13 -8.16
CA SER A 110 3.59 6.02 -9.30
C SER A 110 3.89 5.31 -10.62
N ALA A 111 5.02 4.60 -10.72
CA ALA A 111 5.51 4.07 -12.00
C ALA A 111 4.94 2.68 -12.32
N SER A 112 4.77 1.81 -11.32
CA SER A 112 4.38 0.42 -11.56
C SER A 112 2.88 0.16 -11.37
N VAL A 113 2.15 1.05 -10.70
CA VAL A 113 0.71 0.84 -10.39
C VAL A 113 -0.17 1.91 -11.01
N LEU A 114 0.04 3.18 -10.66
CA LEU A 114 -0.82 4.28 -11.09
C LEU A 114 -0.65 4.60 -12.57
N MET A 115 0.60 4.62 -13.06
CA MET A 115 0.86 4.92 -14.45
C MET A 115 0.19 3.92 -15.40
N PRO A 116 0.40 2.59 -15.27
CA PRO A 116 -0.27 1.63 -16.13
C PRO A 116 -1.79 1.62 -15.93
N ALA A 117 -2.28 1.91 -14.72
CA ALA A 117 -3.71 2.01 -14.47
C ALA A 117 -4.35 3.18 -15.23
N ILE A 118 -3.69 4.34 -15.28
CA ILE A 118 -4.16 5.50 -16.05
C ILE A 118 -4.13 5.21 -17.55
N ASP A 119 -3.06 4.59 -18.06
CA ASP A 119 -2.98 4.19 -19.47
C ASP A 119 -4.16 3.27 -19.85
N LYS A 120 -4.47 2.30 -18.99
CA LYS A 120 -5.61 1.39 -19.18
C LYS A 120 -6.96 2.10 -19.08
N ILE A 121 -7.10 3.12 -18.25
CA ILE A 121 -8.33 3.91 -18.17
C ILE A 121 -8.49 4.80 -19.41
N ALA A 122 -7.39 5.32 -19.95
CA ALA A 122 -7.37 6.13 -21.16
C ALA A 122 -7.75 5.33 -22.42
N ASP A 123 -7.45 4.03 -22.45
CA ASP A 123 -7.89 3.12 -23.51
C ASP A 123 -8.89 2.06 -22.97
N PRO A 124 -10.19 2.41 -22.90
CA PRO A 124 -11.21 1.50 -22.37
C PRO A 124 -11.40 0.23 -23.21
N MET A 125 -10.99 0.22 -24.49
CA MET A 125 -11.07 -0.96 -25.36
C MET A 125 -10.01 -2.00 -24.98
N ALA A 126 -8.85 -1.58 -24.47
CA ALA A 126 -7.80 -2.50 -24.02
C ALA A 126 -8.21 -3.31 -22.78
N VAL A 127 -9.03 -2.74 -21.88
CA VAL A 127 -9.46 -3.39 -20.62
C VAL A 127 -10.38 -4.59 -20.87
N ALA A 128 -11.14 -4.59 -21.96
CA ALA A 128 -12.07 -5.66 -22.29
C ALA A 128 -11.41 -6.90 -22.94
N THR A 129 -10.13 -6.79 -23.33
CA THR A 129 -9.48 -7.79 -24.20
C THR A 129 -8.36 -8.58 -23.51
N GLU A 130 -7.98 -8.22 -22.28
CA GLU A 130 -6.97 -8.99 -21.55
C GLU A 130 -7.60 -10.29 -20.97
N PRO A 131 -7.11 -11.49 -21.37
CA PRO A 131 -7.48 -12.72 -20.68
C PRO A 131 -7.05 -12.63 -19.20
N PRO A 132 -7.73 -13.32 -18.28
CA PRO A 132 -7.36 -13.32 -16.87
C PRO A 132 -5.88 -13.64 -16.71
N SER A 133 -5.13 -12.70 -16.12
CA SER A 133 -3.70 -12.82 -15.88
C SER A 133 -3.41 -14.15 -15.18
N HIS A 134 -2.45 -14.92 -15.72
CA HIS A 134 -1.97 -16.14 -15.09
C HIS A 134 -1.46 -15.81 -13.68
N ASP A 135 -1.70 -16.72 -12.73
CA ASP A 135 -1.24 -16.55 -11.37
C ASP A 135 0.28 -16.31 -11.38
N VAL A 136 0.70 -15.14 -10.92
CA VAL A 136 2.12 -14.82 -10.84
C VAL A 136 2.68 -15.64 -9.69
N ASP A 137 3.67 -16.51 -9.94
CA ASP A 137 4.30 -17.36 -8.90
C ASP A 137 4.76 -16.56 -7.67
N LEU A 138 5.17 -15.31 -7.91
CA LEU A 138 5.58 -14.35 -6.89
C LEU A 138 4.45 -14.03 -5.88
N LEU A 139 3.19 -14.07 -6.32
CA LEU A 139 1.98 -13.90 -5.51
C LEU A 139 1.26 -15.22 -5.17
N ALA A 140 1.54 -16.31 -5.88
CA ALA A 140 0.97 -17.64 -5.60
C ALA A 140 1.24 -18.07 -4.15
N HIS A 141 2.44 -17.75 -3.65
CA HIS A 141 2.77 -18.01 -2.25
C HIS A 141 2.22 -16.95 -1.29
N PHE A 142 1.77 -15.77 -1.75
CA PHE A 142 1.21 -14.71 -0.90
C PHE A 142 -0.18 -15.03 -0.34
N SER A 143 -0.98 -15.78 -1.11
CA SER A 143 -2.30 -16.27 -0.71
C SER A 143 -2.18 -17.38 0.35
N GLN A 144 -1.13 -18.19 0.28
CA GLN A 144 -0.90 -19.29 1.21
C GLN A 144 -0.57 -18.77 2.63
N PRO A 145 -1.22 -19.29 3.69
CA PRO A 145 -0.82 -19.03 5.06
C PRO A 145 0.61 -19.53 5.26
N ARG A 146 1.49 -18.68 5.81
CA ARG A 146 2.90 -19.00 6.01
C ARG A 146 2.98 -20.16 7.01
N GLN A 147 3.44 -21.33 6.57
CA GLN A 147 4.03 -22.30 7.50
C GLN A 147 5.23 -21.62 8.15
N ALA A 148 5.30 -21.61 9.49
CA ALA A 148 6.36 -20.93 10.21
C ALA A 148 7.72 -21.43 9.67
N PRO A 149 8.58 -20.56 9.11
CA PRO A 149 9.92 -20.99 8.75
C PRO A 149 10.60 -21.44 10.04
N THR A 150 10.96 -22.71 10.11
CA THR A 150 11.62 -23.34 11.25
C THR A 150 12.95 -22.65 11.59
N GLU A 151 13.58 -22.04 10.59
CA GLU A 151 14.85 -21.31 10.70
C GLU A 151 14.71 -19.91 10.11
N SER A 152 14.40 -18.93 10.95
CA SER A 152 14.62 -17.52 10.60
C SER A 152 15.79 -17.02 11.42
N ALA A 153 16.78 -16.39 10.79
CA ALA A 153 17.87 -15.70 11.49
C ALA A 153 17.37 -14.58 12.45
N LEU A 154 16.08 -14.21 12.35
CA LEU A 154 15.37 -13.27 13.23
C LEU A 154 14.49 -13.97 14.27
N ARG A 155 14.54 -15.31 14.37
CA ARG A 155 13.83 -16.06 15.40
C ARG A 155 14.56 -15.83 16.71
N LEU A 156 14.01 -14.92 17.50
CA LEU A 156 14.44 -14.66 18.86
C LEU A 156 13.48 -15.43 19.77
N ASP A 157 13.98 -16.49 20.41
CA ASP A 157 13.17 -17.18 21.41
C ASP A 157 13.10 -16.29 22.66
N LEU A 158 11.93 -16.27 23.32
CA LEU A 158 11.70 -15.46 24.52
C LEU A 158 12.80 -15.62 25.60
N PRO A 159 13.38 -16.81 25.84
CA PRO A 159 14.50 -16.96 26.76
C PRO A 159 15.72 -16.13 26.35
N ASP A 160 16.05 -16.07 25.06
CA ASP A 160 17.21 -15.35 24.53
C ASP A 160 17.01 -13.83 24.61
N ILE A 161 15.77 -13.37 24.38
CA ILE A 161 15.37 -11.98 24.59
C ILE A 161 15.52 -11.60 26.06
N MET A 162 15.09 -12.47 26.97
CA MET A 162 15.17 -12.25 28.41
C MET A 162 16.59 -12.30 28.97
N ASN A 163 17.48 -13.08 28.35
CA ASN A 163 18.86 -13.24 28.80
C ASN A 163 19.77 -12.09 28.33
N ASN A 164 19.40 -11.38 27.26
CA ASN A 164 20.16 -10.26 26.72
C ASN A 164 19.49 -8.91 27.03
N GLN A 165 20.06 -8.13 27.95
CA GLN A 165 19.52 -6.82 28.37
C GLN A 165 19.28 -5.85 27.22
N THR A 166 20.13 -5.84 26.18
CA THR A 166 19.97 -4.93 25.03
C THR A 166 18.76 -5.32 24.16
N THR A 167 18.52 -6.63 24.02
CA THR A 167 17.38 -7.15 23.26
C THR A 167 16.09 -7.03 24.06
N LEU A 168 16.15 -7.27 25.37
CA LEU A 168 15.04 -7.05 26.31
C LEU A 168 14.59 -5.59 26.31
N PHE A 169 15.53 -4.64 26.35
CA PHE A 169 15.21 -3.21 26.32
C PHE A 169 14.51 -2.81 25.01
N ARG A 170 15.02 -3.27 23.86
CA ARG A 170 14.41 -3.03 22.54
C ARG A 170 13.01 -3.67 22.46
N PHE A 171 12.84 -4.85 23.04
CA PHE A 171 11.56 -5.54 23.11
C PHE A 171 10.56 -4.82 24.02
N MET A 172 10.99 -4.34 25.19
CA MET A 172 10.17 -3.50 26.07
C MET A 172 9.76 -2.19 25.41
N GLN A 173 10.66 -1.53 24.69
CA GLN A 173 10.36 -0.31 23.96
C GLN A 173 9.33 -0.56 22.85
N PHE A 174 9.45 -1.68 22.13
CA PHE A 174 8.45 -2.12 21.17
C PHE A 174 7.08 -2.39 21.83
N LEU A 175 7.04 -3.12 22.94
CA LEU A 175 5.80 -3.41 23.66
C LEU A 175 5.16 -2.15 24.24
N LYS A 176 5.96 -1.17 24.64
CA LYS A 176 5.50 0.15 25.09
C LYS A 176 4.83 0.90 23.94
N ASP A 177 5.43 0.86 22.75
CA ASP A 177 4.88 1.52 21.57
C ASP A 177 3.61 0.82 21.02
N GLU A 178 3.42 -0.48 21.29
CA GLU A 178 2.22 -1.27 20.96
C GLU A 178 1.20 -1.34 22.13
N ALA A 179 1.39 -0.56 23.20
CA ALA A 179 0.54 -0.57 24.40
C ALA A 179 0.31 -1.98 25.01
N SER A 180 1.27 -2.90 24.82
CA SER A 180 1.16 -4.33 25.14
C SER A 180 2.15 -4.77 26.23
N VAL A 181 2.66 -3.83 27.04
CA VAL A 181 3.62 -4.11 28.13
C VAL A 181 3.06 -5.12 29.14
N HIS A 182 1.74 -5.12 29.35
CA HIS A 182 1.06 -6.05 30.25
C HIS A 182 1.26 -7.52 29.86
N VAL A 183 1.47 -7.82 28.57
CA VAL A 183 1.74 -9.19 28.09
C VAL A 183 3.07 -9.69 28.64
N LEU A 184 4.11 -8.85 28.59
CA LEU A 184 5.41 -9.19 29.19
C LEU A 184 5.32 -9.27 30.72
N GLN A 185 4.59 -8.36 31.35
CA GLN A 185 4.40 -8.38 32.80
C GLN A 185 3.68 -9.66 33.27
N PHE A 186 2.69 -10.12 32.50
CA PHE A 186 2.01 -11.40 32.73
C PHE A 186 2.98 -12.59 32.57
N CYS A 187 3.75 -12.64 31.48
CA CYS A 187 4.74 -13.70 31.27
C CYS A 187 5.80 -13.75 32.38
N LEU A 188 6.32 -12.59 32.81
CA LEU A 188 7.29 -12.50 33.90
C LEU A 188 6.69 -12.95 35.23
N ARG A 189 5.43 -12.62 35.48
CA ARG A 189 4.73 -13.01 36.71
C ARG A 189 4.46 -14.51 36.75
N LEU A 190 3.97 -15.09 35.66
CA LEU A 190 3.84 -16.54 35.51
C LEU A 190 5.19 -17.26 35.68
N GLN A 191 6.28 -16.71 35.16
CA GLN A 191 7.60 -17.30 35.32
C GLN A 191 8.12 -17.19 36.77
N ALA A 192 7.80 -16.11 37.47
CA ALA A 192 8.13 -15.95 38.88
C ALA A 192 7.33 -16.91 39.76
N GLU A 193 6.05 -17.12 39.46
CA GLU A 193 5.19 -18.12 40.11
C GLU A 193 5.73 -19.55 39.87
N ASN A 194 6.01 -19.91 38.61
CA ASN A 194 6.52 -21.22 38.24
C ASN A 194 7.88 -21.56 38.89
N ARG A 195 8.71 -20.54 39.17
CA ARG A 195 9.98 -20.71 39.92
C ARG A 195 9.75 -20.93 41.42
N LYS A 196 8.68 -20.39 42.00
CA LYS A 196 8.35 -20.56 43.43
C LYS A 196 7.76 -21.95 43.72
N ASP A 197 6.98 -22.49 42.79
CA ASP A 197 6.29 -23.78 42.96
C ASP A 197 7.16 -25.00 42.62
N GLY A 198 8.48 -24.83 42.44
CA GLY A 198 9.39 -25.91 42.05
C GLY A 198 9.11 -26.47 40.64
N GLY A 199 8.35 -25.74 39.82
CA GLY A 199 7.95 -26.14 38.49
C GLY A 199 9.10 -26.19 37.50
N ILE A 200 8.97 -27.06 36.51
CA ILE A 200 9.99 -27.28 35.48
C ILE A 200 10.27 -25.95 34.75
N PRO A 201 11.52 -25.48 34.69
CA PRO A 201 11.88 -24.31 33.89
C PRO A 201 11.46 -24.53 32.44
N TRP A 202 10.91 -23.52 31.77
CA TRP A 202 10.50 -23.59 30.36
C TRP A 202 11.60 -24.09 29.39
N ARG A 203 12.87 -24.11 29.84
CA ARG A 203 14.01 -24.74 29.16
C ARG A 203 13.93 -26.27 29.01
N LEU A 204 13.10 -26.94 29.81
CA LEU A 204 13.01 -28.41 29.89
C LEU A 204 11.65 -28.93 29.43
N LEU A 205 10.72 -28.06 29.04
CA LEU A 205 9.47 -28.47 28.42
C LEU A 205 9.75 -28.85 26.97
N PRO A 206 9.38 -30.08 26.53
CA PRO A 206 9.58 -30.48 25.15
C PRO A 206 8.83 -29.54 24.22
N ASP A 207 9.53 -29.07 23.19
CA ASP A 207 9.00 -28.16 22.19
C ASP A 207 7.72 -28.77 21.56
N PRO A 208 6.54 -28.13 21.67
CA PRO A 208 5.30 -28.68 21.15
C PRO A 208 5.31 -28.88 19.63
N GLN A 209 6.30 -28.31 18.92
CA GLN A 209 6.54 -28.55 17.49
C GLN A 209 7.24 -29.89 17.17
N ARG A 210 7.69 -30.67 18.17
CA ARG A 210 8.34 -31.99 17.96
C ARG A 210 7.39 -33.19 18.02
N ARG A 211 6.07 -32.96 18.07
CA ARG A 211 5.04 -33.99 17.89
C ARG A 211 4.02 -33.54 16.84
N ARG A 212 4.41 -33.60 15.57
CA ARG A 212 3.64 -34.08 14.41
C ARG A 212 4.34 -33.67 13.13
#